data_AF-A0A1F3LIY4-F1
#
_entry.id   AF-A0A1F3LIY4-F1
#
_cell.length_a   1.000
_cell.length_b   1.000
_cell.length_c   1.000
_cell.angle_alpha   90.00
_cell.angle_beta   90.00
_cell.angle_gamma   90.00
#
_symmetry.space_group_name_H-M   'P 1'
#
loop_
_entity.id
_entity.type
_entity.pdbx_description
1 polymer ?
#
loop_
_entity_poly.entity_id
_entity_poly.type
_entity_poly.pdbx_seq_one_letter_code
_entity_poly.pdbx_strand_id
1 'polypeptide(L)'
;MKKKSSTLDRRGFLKLSASATLGLSLLHLDSWGVNFLPPPLKRKFGKIDFDVTTLGLGGQASLQWTPEDVDPVEIILKAVDLGINYFDTSNLYGPSQENIGKAIRKLNMIPGIENYNRRLRESIFLTSKTHLRWAKGGYPELQNVNNRTNGNHGEGAVADLKRSLSLLFGDGQGNYPEGAYLDMILAHNLNFMEEVDVLYKGLETPLNPNENFGAFVALRDYRDGTNYTGMNPKRERLVKHIGFSGHNNPPVMIEMMQRDEFGILDAMLVAINVNDRKMFNMQHNVIPVATAKNMAVIGMKIFADGAMYDKEARWSRTPSDVVRKVGTKQLPSRPLIEYALTTPGVHTVIVGIGHIDKDPMKCQLVQNFYAAQITPNGMSEEKRLEAEELGSLAKDGKTNYFQKEYQDLTAPQNIQIRKSGSTVNLCWAMAYAGQNPVSHYNILKNGEIVYKVDHKPLTSKVKMNYLDTSASGGDVYQVVTVDTKGETRSSEKFTI
;
A
#
# COMPACT_ATOMS: atom_id res chain seq x y z
N MET A 1 -17.05 -21.99 -34.16
CA MET A 1 -15.73 -22.11 -34.82
C MET A 1 -14.69 -22.47 -33.76
N LYS A 2 -13.93 -23.56 -33.95
CA LYS A 2 -12.91 -24.05 -33.00
C LYS A 2 -11.81 -22.99 -32.79
N LYS A 3 -11.59 -22.54 -31.54
CA LYS A 3 -10.46 -21.68 -31.14
C LYS A 3 -9.15 -22.45 -31.32
N LYS A 4 -8.27 -21.99 -32.23
CA LYS A 4 -6.87 -22.46 -32.28
C LYS A 4 -6.12 -21.85 -31.08
N SER A 5 -5.69 -22.72 -30.16
CA SER A 5 -4.79 -22.37 -29.04
C SER A 5 -3.39 -22.05 -29.56
N SER A 6 -2.78 -20.97 -29.06
CA SER A 6 -1.40 -20.57 -29.35
C SER A 6 -0.44 -21.40 -28.49
N THR A 7 0.32 -22.29 -29.12
CA THR A 7 1.30 -23.17 -28.46
C THR A 7 2.65 -22.46 -28.28
N LEU A 8 3.19 -22.41 -27.06
CA LEU A 8 4.60 -22.12 -26.80
C LEU A 8 5.45 -23.37 -27.07
N ASP A 9 6.63 -23.21 -27.68
CA ASP A 9 7.59 -24.30 -27.86
C ASP A 9 8.43 -24.56 -26.58
N ARG A 10 9.13 -25.70 -26.53
CA ARG A 10 10.01 -26.10 -25.41
C ARG A 10 11.07 -25.04 -25.06
N ARG A 11 11.50 -24.21 -26.01
CA ARG A 11 12.52 -23.18 -25.83
C ARG A 11 11.94 -21.94 -25.13
N GLY A 12 10.68 -21.62 -25.39
CA GLY A 12 9.90 -20.61 -24.66
C GLY A 12 9.63 -21.01 -23.21
N PHE A 13 9.29 -22.29 -22.96
CA PHE A 13 9.11 -22.83 -21.61
C PHE A 13 10.39 -22.78 -20.78
N LEU A 14 11.51 -23.28 -21.30
CA LEU A 14 12.79 -23.24 -20.57
C LEU A 14 13.25 -21.83 -20.20
N LYS A 15 12.91 -20.79 -20.99
CA LYS A 15 13.17 -19.39 -20.61
C LYS A 15 12.26 -18.86 -19.49
N LEU A 16 11.03 -19.39 -19.37
CA LEU A 16 10.10 -19.09 -18.29
C LEU A 16 10.45 -19.87 -16.99
N SER A 17 10.96 -21.10 -17.13
CA SER A 17 11.19 -22.05 -16.03
C SER A 17 12.62 -22.04 -15.47
N ALA A 18 13.64 -21.65 -16.25
CA ALA A 18 15.05 -21.69 -15.82
C ALA A 18 15.41 -20.73 -14.67
N SER A 19 14.44 -19.96 -14.15
CA SER A 19 14.58 -19.10 -12.97
C SER A 19 13.73 -19.53 -11.77
N ALA A 20 12.98 -20.65 -11.86
CA ALA A 20 12.11 -21.17 -10.81
C ALA A 20 12.78 -22.24 -9.90
N THR A 21 14.11 -22.27 -9.85
CA THR A 21 14.90 -23.43 -9.40
C THR A 21 15.08 -23.55 -7.88
N LEU A 22 14.09 -23.24 -7.05
CA LEU A 22 14.11 -23.67 -5.64
C LEU A 22 12.78 -24.21 -5.08
N GLY A 23 11.72 -24.35 -5.90
CA GLY A 23 10.41 -24.81 -5.39
C GLY A 23 9.72 -25.95 -6.14
N LEU A 24 10.29 -26.47 -7.24
CA LEU A 24 9.62 -27.45 -8.11
C LEU A 24 10.58 -28.60 -8.48
N SER A 25 11.11 -29.32 -7.50
CA SER A 25 11.59 -30.69 -7.73
C SER A 25 10.38 -31.62 -7.65
N LEU A 26 10.20 -32.49 -8.66
CA LEU A 26 9.16 -33.54 -8.79
C LEU A 26 7.91 -33.25 -9.64
N LEU A 27 8.05 -32.57 -10.78
CA LEU A 27 7.07 -32.77 -11.88
C LEU A 27 7.78 -33.43 -13.06
N HIS A 28 7.34 -34.65 -13.37
CA HIS A 28 7.79 -35.45 -14.51
C HIS A 28 7.76 -34.63 -15.80
N LEU A 29 8.90 -34.58 -16.48
CA LEU A 29 9.24 -33.66 -17.57
C LEU A 29 8.77 -34.10 -18.96
N ASP A 30 7.95 -35.14 -19.07
CA ASP A 30 7.50 -35.61 -20.38
C ASP A 30 5.97 -35.65 -20.47
N SER A 31 5.48 -34.98 -21.51
CA SER A 31 4.09 -34.79 -21.92
C SER A 31 3.32 -33.71 -21.13
N TRP A 32 3.19 -32.52 -21.72
CA TRP A 32 1.92 -31.79 -21.98
C TRP A 32 2.22 -30.40 -22.54
N GLY A 33 1.49 -30.02 -23.60
CA GLY A 33 1.54 -28.69 -24.18
C GLY A 33 1.15 -27.61 -23.17
N VAL A 34 1.78 -26.44 -23.29
CA VAL A 34 1.66 -25.30 -22.38
C VAL A 34 0.24 -24.71 -22.43
N ASN A 35 -0.68 -25.30 -21.67
CA ASN A 35 -2.05 -24.79 -21.47
C ASN A 35 -2.36 -24.51 -19.98
N PHE A 36 -1.38 -24.59 -19.07
CA PHE A 36 -1.64 -24.45 -17.64
C PHE A 36 -0.70 -23.41 -17.01
N LEU A 37 -1.26 -22.24 -16.71
CA LEU A 37 -0.66 -21.31 -15.74
C LEU A 37 -0.79 -21.95 -14.34
N PRO A 38 0.21 -21.82 -13.46
CA PRO A 38 0.03 -22.28 -12.08
C PRO A 38 -1.12 -21.50 -11.42
N PRO A 39 -1.81 -22.09 -10.42
CA PRO A 39 -2.76 -21.35 -9.62
C PRO A 39 -2.06 -20.14 -8.96
N PRO A 40 -2.72 -19.00 -8.81
CA PRO A 40 -2.09 -17.82 -8.23
C PRO A 40 -1.68 -18.09 -6.79
N LEU A 41 -0.42 -17.76 -6.47
CA LEU A 41 0.05 -17.71 -5.10
C LEU A 41 -0.78 -16.69 -4.30
N LYS A 42 -1.27 -17.13 -3.14
CA LYS A 42 -2.04 -16.32 -2.21
C LYS A 42 -1.35 -16.18 -0.87
N ARG A 43 -1.64 -15.09 -0.15
CA ARG A 43 -1.17 -14.81 1.22
C ARG A 43 -2.36 -14.40 2.08
N LYS A 44 -2.33 -14.74 3.37
CA LYS A 44 -3.26 -14.18 4.37
C LYS A 44 -3.12 -12.66 4.37
N PHE A 45 -4.21 -11.92 4.36
CA PHE A 45 -4.17 -10.48 4.13
C PHE A 45 -4.12 -9.67 5.44
N GLY A 46 -3.04 -9.83 6.21
CA GLY A 46 -2.93 -9.26 7.57
C GLY A 46 -4.06 -9.78 8.46
N LYS A 47 -4.74 -8.87 9.17
CA LYS A 47 -5.92 -9.16 10.00
C LYS A 47 -7.22 -9.32 9.22
N ILE A 48 -7.24 -9.05 7.92
CA ILE A 48 -8.42 -9.22 7.08
C ILE A 48 -8.55 -10.72 6.77
N ASP A 49 -9.73 -11.29 7.03
CA ASP A 49 -10.03 -12.69 6.69
C ASP A 49 -10.23 -12.86 5.18
N PHE A 50 -9.12 -12.77 4.45
CA PHE A 50 -9.07 -12.89 3.01
C PHE A 50 -7.70 -13.42 2.58
N ASP A 51 -7.69 -14.34 1.62
CA ASP A 51 -6.47 -14.82 0.98
C ASP A 51 -6.25 -14.07 -0.33
N VAL A 52 -5.36 -13.08 -0.30
CA VAL A 52 -5.08 -12.18 -1.42
C VAL A 52 -4.04 -12.77 -2.35
N THR A 53 -4.21 -12.65 -3.67
CA THR A 53 -3.18 -12.99 -4.64
C THR A 53 -1.99 -12.06 -4.51
N THR A 54 -0.77 -12.57 -4.69
CA THR A 54 0.45 -11.76 -4.61
C THR A 54 0.52 -10.66 -5.68
N LEU A 55 -0.21 -10.80 -6.78
CA LEU A 55 -0.44 -9.73 -7.76
C LEU A 55 -1.87 -9.21 -7.64
N GLY A 56 -2.03 -7.89 -7.64
CA GLY A 56 -3.29 -7.18 -7.85
C GLY A 56 -3.23 -6.29 -9.10
N LEU A 57 -4.40 -5.94 -9.63
CA LEU A 57 -4.53 -5.04 -10.78
C LEU A 57 -4.65 -3.58 -10.31
N GLY A 58 -3.69 -2.74 -10.70
CA GLY A 58 -3.71 -1.31 -10.41
C GLY A 58 -4.60 -0.55 -11.40
N GLY A 59 -5.52 0.27 -10.91
CA GLY A 59 -6.48 1.04 -11.72
C GLY A 59 -5.93 2.30 -12.38
N GLN A 60 -4.63 2.58 -12.25
CA GLN A 60 -3.96 3.62 -13.03
C GLN A 60 -3.57 3.06 -14.42
N ALA A 61 -2.46 3.50 -15.03
CA ALA A 61 -2.00 3.06 -16.36
C ALA A 61 -3.15 3.08 -17.38
N SER A 62 -3.34 2.05 -18.22
CA SER A 62 -4.38 2.06 -19.25
C SER A 62 -5.82 2.08 -18.72
N LEU A 63 -6.06 1.78 -17.44
CA LEU A 63 -7.41 1.88 -16.86
C LEU A 63 -7.81 3.34 -16.60
N GLN A 64 -6.85 4.23 -16.35
CA GLN A 64 -7.07 5.67 -16.18
C GLN A 64 -6.72 6.46 -17.46
N TRP A 65 -5.54 6.18 -18.02
CA TRP A 65 -4.93 6.87 -19.16
C TRP A 65 -4.95 5.95 -20.37
N THR A 66 -6.15 5.64 -20.88
CA THR A 66 -6.37 4.62 -21.92
C THR A 66 -5.81 5.06 -23.28
N PRO A 67 -4.79 4.38 -23.84
CA PRO A 67 -4.39 4.59 -25.24
C PRO A 67 -5.52 4.17 -26.19
N GLU A 68 -5.63 4.82 -27.35
CA GLU A 68 -6.73 4.60 -28.31
C GLU A 68 -6.86 3.14 -28.77
N ASP A 69 -5.75 2.41 -28.83
CA ASP A 69 -5.69 1.02 -29.28
C ASP A 69 -5.80 -0.02 -28.15
N VAL A 70 -6.13 0.41 -26.93
CA VAL A 70 -6.23 -0.46 -25.76
C VAL A 70 -7.67 -0.49 -25.24
N ASP A 71 -8.19 -1.71 -25.05
CA ASP A 71 -9.43 -1.92 -24.29
C ASP A 71 -9.10 -2.23 -22.81
N PRO A 72 -9.38 -1.32 -21.86
CA PRO A 72 -9.11 -1.54 -20.44
C PRO A 72 -10.01 -2.62 -19.84
N VAL A 73 -11.20 -2.88 -20.41
CA VAL A 73 -12.12 -3.91 -19.93
C VAL A 73 -11.52 -5.29 -20.16
N GLU A 74 -10.88 -5.53 -21.31
CA GLU A 74 -10.20 -6.79 -21.61
C GLU A 74 -9.00 -7.06 -20.69
N ILE A 75 -8.31 -6.02 -20.22
CA ILE A 75 -7.26 -6.15 -19.19
C ILE A 75 -7.86 -6.69 -17.89
N ILE A 76 -9.01 -6.15 -17.46
CA ILE A 76 -9.68 -6.53 -16.22
C ILE A 76 -10.24 -7.95 -16.32
N LEU A 77 -10.90 -8.29 -17.43
CA LEU A 77 -11.40 -9.65 -17.68
C LEU A 77 -10.26 -10.67 -17.68
N LYS A 78 -9.14 -10.36 -18.34
CA LYS A 78 -7.96 -11.22 -18.32
C LYS A 78 -7.38 -11.38 -16.91
N ALA A 79 -7.40 -10.34 -16.07
CA ALA A 79 -6.94 -10.45 -14.68
C ALA A 79 -7.83 -11.41 -13.87
N VAL A 80 -9.15 -11.31 -14.04
CA VAL A 80 -10.11 -12.24 -13.42
C VAL A 80 -9.90 -13.68 -13.91
N ASP A 81 -9.68 -13.88 -15.23
CA ASP A 81 -9.39 -15.19 -15.81
C ASP A 81 -8.10 -15.82 -15.27
N LEU A 82 -7.11 -15.00 -14.91
CA LEU A 82 -5.87 -15.44 -14.25
C LEU A 82 -6.06 -15.76 -12.76
N GLY A 83 -7.26 -15.52 -12.20
CA GLY A 83 -7.55 -15.71 -10.79
C GLY A 83 -6.99 -14.61 -9.88
N ILE A 84 -6.54 -13.48 -10.43
CA ILE A 84 -6.14 -12.30 -9.65
C ILE A 84 -7.37 -11.79 -8.91
N ASN A 85 -7.23 -11.55 -7.61
CA ASN A 85 -8.37 -11.24 -6.75
C ASN A 85 -8.28 -9.92 -6.01
N TYR A 86 -7.29 -9.05 -6.31
CA TYR A 86 -7.23 -7.70 -5.76
C TYR A 86 -7.27 -6.67 -6.88
N PHE A 87 -8.23 -5.75 -6.81
CA PHE A 87 -8.46 -4.71 -7.81
C PHE A 87 -8.50 -3.34 -7.13
N ASP A 88 -7.67 -2.44 -7.63
CA ASP A 88 -7.47 -1.12 -7.05
C ASP A 88 -7.97 -0.03 -8.00
N THR A 89 -8.70 0.96 -7.50
CA THR A 89 -9.12 2.15 -8.26
C THR A 89 -9.22 3.37 -7.34
N SER A 90 -9.69 4.51 -7.83
CA SER A 90 -9.86 5.73 -7.01
C SER A 90 -10.85 6.71 -7.65
N ASN A 91 -11.45 7.56 -6.83
CA ASN A 91 -12.16 8.76 -7.29
C ASN A 91 -11.27 9.81 -7.98
N LEU A 92 -9.95 9.60 -8.06
CA LEU A 92 -9.02 10.43 -8.85
C LEU A 92 -8.51 9.77 -10.14
N TYR A 93 -8.96 8.55 -10.45
CA TYR A 93 -8.44 7.78 -11.58
C TYR A 93 -9.33 7.85 -12.83
N GLY A 94 -10.03 8.97 -13.03
CA GLY A 94 -10.83 9.22 -14.22
C GLY A 94 -11.77 8.04 -14.54
N PRO A 95 -11.67 7.44 -15.76
CA PRO A 95 -12.57 6.39 -16.22
C PRO A 95 -12.32 5.01 -15.58
N SER A 96 -11.32 4.87 -14.71
CA SER A 96 -10.92 3.58 -14.13
C SER A 96 -12.06 2.84 -13.43
N GLN A 97 -12.86 3.54 -12.63
CA GLN A 97 -14.02 2.95 -11.94
C GLN A 97 -15.10 2.50 -12.93
N GLU A 98 -15.35 3.28 -13.99
CA GLU A 98 -16.32 2.92 -15.03
C GLU A 98 -15.87 1.69 -15.82
N ASN A 99 -14.57 1.60 -16.14
CA ASN A 99 -13.99 0.46 -16.83
C ASN A 99 -14.09 -0.83 -15.99
N ILE A 100 -13.85 -0.74 -14.68
CA ILE A 100 -14.10 -1.85 -13.76
C ILE A 100 -15.60 -2.18 -13.71
N GLY A 101 -16.49 -1.17 -13.64
CA GLY A 101 -17.93 -1.40 -13.67
C GLY A 101 -18.41 -2.10 -14.95
N LYS A 102 -17.84 -1.79 -16.12
CA LYS A 102 -18.13 -2.50 -17.37
C LYS A 102 -17.74 -3.98 -17.28
N ALA A 103 -16.58 -4.28 -16.70
CA ALA A 103 -16.13 -5.66 -16.46
C ALA A 103 -17.03 -6.39 -15.45
N ILE A 104 -17.41 -5.75 -14.33
CA ILE A 104 -18.33 -6.29 -13.32
C ILE A 104 -19.65 -6.72 -13.97
N ARG A 105 -20.22 -5.89 -14.86
CA ARG A 105 -21.44 -6.23 -15.61
C ARG A 105 -21.24 -7.44 -16.52
N LYS A 106 -20.15 -7.50 -17.29
CA LYS A 106 -19.83 -8.65 -18.17
C LYS A 106 -19.63 -9.95 -17.39
N LEU A 107 -19.20 -9.87 -16.13
CA LEU A 107 -18.97 -11.01 -15.24
C LEU A 107 -20.19 -11.34 -14.35
N ASN A 108 -21.33 -10.68 -14.58
CA ASN A 108 -22.55 -10.80 -13.79
C ASN A 108 -22.34 -10.58 -12.28
N MET A 109 -21.48 -9.66 -11.88
CA MET A 109 -21.15 -9.40 -10.47
C MET A 109 -21.97 -8.26 -9.82
N ILE A 110 -23.07 -7.86 -10.46
CA ILE A 110 -23.99 -6.84 -9.93
C ILE A 110 -25.01 -7.53 -9.02
N PRO A 111 -25.13 -7.16 -7.73
CA PRO A 111 -26.17 -7.72 -6.87
C PRO A 111 -27.58 -7.46 -7.42
N GLY A 112 -28.47 -8.45 -7.31
CA GLY A 112 -29.89 -8.32 -7.66
C GLY A 112 -30.25 -8.52 -9.13
N ILE A 113 -29.28 -8.68 -10.04
CA ILE A 113 -29.57 -9.04 -11.45
C ILE A 113 -29.83 -10.54 -11.62
N GLU A 114 -30.49 -10.91 -12.73
CA GLU A 114 -30.61 -12.31 -13.15
C GLU A 114 -29.20 -12.92 -13.38
N ASN A 115 -28.97 -14.13 -12.87
CA ASN A 115 -27.67 -14.82 -12.92
C ASN A 115 -26.52 -14.10 -12.18
N TYR A 116 -26.82 -13.32 -11.12
CA TYR A 116 -25.80 -12.74 -10.26
C TYR A 116 -24.79 -13.78 -9.75
N ASN A 117 -23.54 -13.63 -10.17
CA ASN A 117 -22.41 -14.48 -9.79
C ASN A 117 -21.83 -14.04 -8.44
N ARG A 118 -22.59 -14.33 -7.37
CA ARG A 118 -22.22 -14.01 -5.99
C ARG A 118 -20.85 -14.57 -5.60
N ARG A 119 -20.59 -15.84 -5.95
CA ARG A 119 -19.32 -16.51 -5.62
C ARG A 119 -18.12 -15.79 -6.21
N LEU A 120 -18.22 -15.33 -7.47
CA LEU A 120 -17.15 -14.58 -8.09
C LEU A 120 -16.97 -13.20 -7.44
N ARG A 121 -18.08 -12.48 -7.17
CA ARG A 121 -18.01 -11.18 -6.47
C ARG A 121 -17.35 -11.31 -5.10
N GLU A 122 -17.72 -12.31 -4.31
CA GLU A 122 -17.14 -12.57 -2.98
C GLU A 122 -15.68 -13.04 -3.05
N SER A 123 -15.24 -13.62 -4.18
CA SER A 123 -13.85 -14.03 -4.38
C SER A 123 -12.90 -12.88 -4.73
N ILE A 124 -13.43 -11.71 -5.09
CA ILE A 124 -12.67 -10.51 -5.50
C ILE A 124 -12.70 -9.46 -4.39
N PHE A 125 -11.53 -8.88 -4.11
CA PHE A 125 -11.33 -7.75 -3.22
C PHE A 125 -11.24 -6.45 -4.03
N LEU A 126 -12.28 -5.62 -3.94
CA LEU A 126 -12.39 -4.37 -4.69
C LEU A 126 -12.15 -3.15 -3.79
N THR A 127 -11.09 -2.41 -4.09
CA THR A 127 -10.63 -1.24 -3.33
C THR A 127 -10.81 0.04 -4.14
N SER A 128 -11.52 1.03 -3.58
CA SER A 128 -11.49 2.41 -4.08
C SER A 128 -10.82 3.34 -3.06
N LYS A 129 -10.70 4.62 -3.40
CA LYS A 129 -10.11 5.63 -2.51
C LYS A 129 -10.76 6.98 -2.68
N THR A 130 -10.77 7.75 -1.60
CA THR A 130 -11.18 9.16 -1.58
C THR A 130 -10.00 10.03 -1.19
N HIS A 131 -9.84 11.18 -1.87
CA HIS A 131 -8.87 12.20 -1.47
C HIS A 131 -9.53 13.30 -0.61
N LEU A 132 -10.80 13.14 -0.25
CA LEU A 132 -11.50 14.06 0.64
C LEU A 132 -11.21 13.66 2.09
N ARG A 133 -10.75 14.61 2.90
CA ARG A 133 -10.43 14.42 4.33
C ARG A 133 -11.67 14.59 5.22
N TRP A 134 -12.66 15.32 4.71
CA TRP A 134 -13.91 15.61 5.38
C TRP A 134 -15.02 14.66 4.96
N ALA A 135 -15.89 14.28 5.90
CA ALA A 135 -16.98 13.36 5.64
C ALA A 135 -18.05 13.93 4.69
N LYS A 136 -18.41 15.21 4.89
CA LYS A 136 -19.44 15.95 4.15
C LYS A 136 -18.91 17.28 3.63
N GLY A 137 -19.64 17.85 2.69
CA GLY A 137 -19.44 19.17 2.12
C GLY A 137 -19.43 20.36 3.08
N GLY A 138 -19.14 21.55 2.54
CA GLY A 138 -19.11 22.81 3.30
C GLY A 138 -17.94 22.92 4.28
N TYR A 139 -16.90 22.12 4.09
CA TYR A 139 -15.73 22.12 4.95
C TYR A 139 -14.83 23.34 4.71
N PRO A 140 -14.09 23.81 5.73
CA PRO A 140 -13.16 24.92 5.57
C PRO A 140 -11.94 24.50 4.74
N GLU A 141 -11.37 25.46 4.01
CA GLU A 141 -10.03 25.33 3.46
C GLU A 141 -9.01 25.49 4.58
N LEU A 142 -8.16 24.48 4.75
CA LEU A 142 -7.08 24.50 5.74
C LEU A 142 -5.75 24.32 5.03
N GLN A 143 -4.73 25.02 5.52
CA GLN A 143 -3.36 24.85 5.05
C GLN A 143 -2.95 23.38 5.16
N ASN A 144 -2.26 22.86 4.14
CA ASN A 144 -1.77 21.48 4.07
C ASN A 144 -2.86 20.38 4.05
N VAL A 145 -4.15 20.74 3.99
CA VAL A 145 -5.26 19.76 3.89
C VAL A 145 -5.77 19.71 2.46
N ASN A 146 -5.28 18.73 1.70
CA ASN A 146 -5.61 18.60 0.28
C ASN A 146 -6.88 17.77 0.07
N ASN A 147 -7.87 18.35 -0.61
CA ASN A 147 -9.14 17.69 -0.96
C ASN A 147 -9.33 17.72 -2.48
N ARG A 148 -9.42 16.54 -3.12
CA ARG A 148 -9.58 16.41 -4.57
C ARG A 148 -10.51 15.25 -4.92
N THR A 149 -11.21 15.31 -6.05
CA THR A 149 -12.00 14.19 -6.58
C THR A 149 -12.28 14.40 -8.08
N ASN A 150 -12.68 13.38 -8.82
CA ASN A 150 -13.28 13.55 -10.16
C ASN A 150 -14.82 13.70 -10.07
N GLY A 151 -15.40 13.62 -8.88
CA GLY A 151 -16.79 13.97 -8.62
C GLY A 151 -16.98 15.44 -8.22
N ASN A 152 -18.10 15.73 -7.56
CA ASN A 152 -18.33 17.03 -6.94
C ASN A 152 -17.43 17.17 -5.69
N HIS A 153 -16.48 18.10 -5.74
CA HIS A 153 -15.50 18.31 -4.67
C HIS A 153 -16.15 18.73 -3.35
N GLY A 154 -17.31 19.38 -3.42
CA GLY A 154 -18.00 19.93 -2.26
C GLY A 154 -18.89 18.95 -1.51
N GLU A 155 -18.87 17.64 -1.77
CA GLU A 155 -19.81 16.68 -1.13
C GLU A 155 -19.16 15.75 -0.11
N GLY A 156 -17.83 15.80 0.04
CA GLY A 156 -17.08 15.04 1.04
C GLY A 156 -16.93 13.55 0.73
N ALA A 157 -16.21 12.84 1.59
CA ALA A 157 -15.82 11.45 1.41
C ALA A 157 -17.00 10.47 1.28
N VAL A 158 -18.14 10.76 1.91
CA VAL A 158 -19.34 9.91 1.81
C VAL A 158 -19.92 9.94 0.39
N ALA A 159 -19.88 11.08 -0.29
CA ALA A 159 -20.30 11.17 -1.68
C ALA A 159 -19.34 10.42 -2.61
N ASP A 160 -18.02 10.48 -2.36
CA ASP A 160 -17.03 9.68 -3.07
C ASP A 160 -17.29 8.16 -2.93
N LEU A 161 -17.68 7.69 -1.73
CA LEU A 161 -18.08 6.29 -1.50
C LEU A 161 -19.30 5.91 -2.36
N LYS A 162 -20.37 6.71 -2.33
CA LYS A 162 -21.60 6.45 -3.10
C LYS A 162 -21.38 6.55 -4.61
N ARG A 163 -20.59 7.53 -5.05
CA ARG A 163 -20.16 7.66 -6.45
C ARG A 163 -19.40 6.42 -6.91
N SER A 164 -18.49 5.90 -6.09
CA SER A 164 -17.75 4.67 -6.41
C SER A 164 -18.72 3.51 -6.65
N LEU A 165 -19.69 3.31 -5.76
CA LEU A 165 -20.71 2.27 -5.92
C LEU A 165 -21.56 2.46 -7.18
N SER A 166 -21.96 3.70 -7.47
CA SER A 166 -22.75 3.99 -8.67
C SER A 166 -21.98 3.69 -9.98
N LEU A 167 -20.68 4.03 -10.04
CA LEU A 167 -19.87 3.75 -11.24
C LEU A 167 -19.56 2.27 -11.40
N LEU A 168 -19.29 1.58 -10.28
CA LEU A 168 -18.89 0.16 -10.27
C LEU A 168 -20.09 -0.78 -10.45
N PHE A 169 -21.22 -0.49 -9.82
CA PHE A 169 -22.38 -1.40 -9.76
C PHE A 169 -23.68 -0.82 -10.31
N GLY A 170 -23.79 0.50 -10.46
CA GLY A 170 -25.04 1.20 -10.70
C GLY A 170 -25.16 1.82 -12.09
N ASP A 171 -25.67 3.04 -12.16
CA ASP A 171 -25.90 3.80 -13.39
C ASP A 171 -24.86 4.90 -13.65
N GLY A 172 -23.91 5.10 -12.73
CA GLY A 172 -22.94 6.19 -12.75
C GLY A 172 -23.50 7.58 -12.41
N GLN A 173 -24.79 7.68 -12.09
CA GLN A 173 -25.52 8.95 -11.82
C GLN A 173 -25.98 9.06 -10.35
N GLY A 174 -25.46 8.21 -9.47
CA GLY A 174 -25.73 8.21 -8.04
C GLY A 174 -26.56 7.02 -7.56
N ASN A 175 -27.20 6.27 -8.46
CA ASN A 175 -27.92 5.04 -8.09
C ASN A 175 -26.97 3.85 -8.09
N TYR A 176 -27.19 2.92 -7.17
CA TYR A 176 -26.53 1.61 -7.06
C TYR A 176 -27.52 0.59 -6.45
N PRO A 177 -27.40 -0.71 -6.80
CA PRO A 177 -28.33 -1.72 -6.29
C PRO A 177 -28.10 -2.02 -4.81
N GLU A 178 -29.15 -2.47 -4.14
CA GLU A 178 -29.06 -3.01 -2.78
C GLU A 178 -28.06 -4.19 -2.75
N GLY A 179 -27.23 -4.24 -1.70
CA GLY A 179 -26.17 -5.24 -1.57
C GLY A 179 -24.88 -4.89 -2.32
N ALA A 180 -24.80 -3.76 -3.04
CA ALA A 180 -23.54 -3.25 -3.56
C ALA A 180 -22.61 -2.80 -2.42
N TYR A 181 -21.33 -3.16 -2.50
CA TYR A 181 -20.33 -2.79 -1.50
C TYR A 181 -18.93 -2.72 -2.11
N LEU A 182 -18.07 -1.90 -1.50
CA LEU A 182 -16.62 -1.97 -1.64
C LEU A 182 -16.04 -2.90 -0.58
N ASP A 183 -15.06 -3.72 -0.93
CA ASP A 183 -14.32 -4.46 0.10
C ASP A 183 -13.49 -3.47 0.94
N MET A 184 -12.94 -2.44 0.30
CA MET A 184 -12.18 -1.42 1.03
C MET A 184 -12.28 -0.02 0.43
N ILE A 185 -12.22 0.98 1.29
CA ILE A 185 -11.93 2.37 0.92
C ILE A 185 -10.69 2.88 1.63
N LEU A 186 -9.81 3.56 0.89
CA LEU A 186 -8.61 4.18 1.43
C LEU A 186 -8.70 5.71 1.45
N ALA A 187 -8.15 6.34 2.49
CA ALA A 187 -7.76 7.75 2.43
C ALA A 187 -6.56 7.93 1.47
N HIS A 188 -6.70 8.77 0.46
CA HIS A 188 -5.75 8.94 -0.66
C HIS A 188 -5.18 10.35 -0.75
N ASN A 189 -3.89 10.57 -0.96
CA ASN A 189 -2.79 9.95 -0.23
C ASN A 189 -2.35 10.90 0.90
N LEU A 190 -1.64 10.40 1.91
CA LEU A 190 -1.16 11.20 3.03
C LEU A 190 0.19 11.87 2.74
N ASN A 191 0.29 13.16 3.03
CA ASN A 191 1.49 13.97 2.87
C ASN A 191 1.80 14.81 4.13
N PHE A 192 0.76 15.31 4.81
CA PHE A 192 0.87 16.27 5.91
C PHE A 192 0.14 15.80 7.18
N MET A 193 0.58 16.27 8.34
CA MET A 193 0.00 15.89 9.64
C MET A 193 -1.44 16.42 9.78
N GLU A 194 -1.70 17.59 9.24
CA GLU A 194 -3.01 18.26 9.25
C GLU A 194 -4.07 17.43 8.51
N GLU A 195 -3.67 16.63 7.51
CA GLU A 195 -4.58 15.68 6.87
C GLU A 195 -4.99 14.56 7.82
N VAL A 196 -4.06 14.09 8.68
CA VAL A 196 -4.34 13.09 9.72
C VAL A 196 -5.26 13.70 10.78
N ASP A 197 -4.99 14.92 11.24
CA ASP A 197 -5.85 15.65 12.18
C ASP A 197 -7.29 15.73 11.69
N VAL A 198 -7.49 16.13 10.43
CA VAL A 198 -8.83 16.22 9.86
C VAL A 198 -9.49 14.86 9.74
N LEU A 199 -8.77 13.82 9.27
CA LEU A 199 -9.35 12.48 9.09
C LEU A 199 -9.88 11.88 10.41
N TYR A 200 -9.21 12.15 11.53
CA TYR A 200 -9.60 11.69 12.87
C TYR A 200 -10.59 12.61 13.60
N LYS A 201 -10.88 13.81 13.08
CA LYS A 201 -11.86 14.72 13.71
C LYS A 201 -13.22 14.04 13.82
N GLY A 202 -13.82 14.06 15.01
CA GLY A 202 -15.07 13.35 15.34
C GLY A 202 -14.87 11.90 15.80
N LEU A 203 -13.67 11.33 15.67
CA LEU A 203 -13.26 10.13 16.43
C LEU A 203 -12.57 10.52 17.73
N GLU A 204 -11.58 11.42 17.65
CA GLU A 204 -10.79 11.88 18.80
C GLU A 204 -11.39 13.12 19.48
N THR A 205 -12.24 13.85 18.77
CA THR A 205 -12.96 15.02 19.29
C THR A 205 -14.44 14.68 19.42
N PRO A 206 -15.20 15.37 20.30
CA PRO A 206 -16.64 15.23 20.34
C PRO A 206 -17.26 15.36 18.95
N LEU A 207 -18.15 14.42 18.60
CA LEU A 207 -18.84 14.41 17.33
C LEU A 207 -20.05 15.35 17.39
N ASN A 208 -20.03 16.41 16.56
CA ASN A 208 -21.18 17.28 16.34
C ASN A 208 -21.72 17.09 14.91
N PRO A 209 -22.86 16.41 14.70
CA PRO A 209 -23.45 16.20 13.38
C PRO A 209 -23.75 17.48 12.59
N ASN A 210 -23.91 18.62 13.28
CA ASN A 210 -24.17 19.92 12.65
C ASN A 210 -22.92 20.60 12.10
N GLU A 211 -21.72 20.16 12.50
CA GLU A 211 -20.43 20.69 12.04
C GLU A 211 -19.72 19.75 11.06
N ASN A 212 -18.58 20.16 10.50
CA ASN A 212 -17.72 19.28 9.71
C ASN A 212 -16.81 18.42 10.60
N PHE A 213 -16.75 17.14 10.26
CA PHE A 213 -15.93 16.10 10.88
C PHE A 213 -15.20 15.27 9.81
N GLY A 214 -14.21 14.51 10.25
CA GLY A 214 -13.32 13.73 9.41
C GLY A 214 -14.01 12.59 8.69
N ALA A 215 -13.41 12.14 7.59
CA ALA A 215 -13.96 11.06 6.78
C ALA A 215 -14.11 9.75 7.57
N PHE A 216 -13.20 9.43 8.49
CA PHE A 216 -13.19 8.11 9.13
C PHE A 216 -14.38 7.83 10.04
N VAL A 217 -14.87 8.82 10.79
CA VAL A 217 -16.05 8.60 11.65
C VAL A 217 -17.30 8.30 10.81
N ALA A 218 -17.43 8.89 9.62
CA ALA A 218 -18.53 8.63 8.70
C ALA A 218 -18.35 7.31 7.95
N LEU A 219 -17.14 7.02 7.47
CA LEU A 219 -16.86 5.75 6.81
C LEU A 219 -17.06 4.57 7.77
N ARG A 220 -16.80 4.75 9.08
CA ARG A 220 -17.14 3.76 10.11
C ARG A 220 -18.64 3.48 10.15
N ASP A 221 -19.50 4.50 10.05
CA ASP A 221 -20.96 4.29 10.00
C ASP A 221 -21.36 3.39 8.83
N TYR A 222 -20.73 3.58 7.66
CA TYR A 222 -20.97 2.75 6.46
C TYR A 222 -20.31 1.37 6.51
N ARG A 223 -19.33 1.17 7.38
CA ARG A 223 -18.75 -0.15 7.67
C ARG A 223 -19.65 -0.95 8.61
N ASP A 224 -20.08 -0.30 9.67
CA ASP A 224 -20.73 -0.94 10.81
C ASP A 224 -22.26 -0.98 10.68
N GLY A 225 -22.83 -0.27 9.69
CA GLY A 225 -24.27 -0.14 9.52
C GLY A 225 -24.90 0.72 10.62
N THR A 226 -24.16 1.71 11.12
CA THR A 226 -24.59 2.65 12.16
C THR A 226 -24.90 4.02 11.54
N ASN A 227 -25.34 4.97 12.37
CA ASN A 227 -25.65 6.34 11.94
C ASN A 227 -25.29 7.37 13.01
N TYR A 228 -24.13 7.23 13.65
CA TYR A 228 -23.71 8.17 14.70
C TYR A 228 -23.46 9.58 14.16
N THR A 229 -23.03 9.67 12.91
CA THR A 229 -22.76 10.95 12.23
C THR A 229 -24.01 11.61 11.64
N GLY A 230 -25.14 10.90 11.58
CA GLY A 230 -26.33 11.33 10.84
C GLY A 230 -26.23 11.16 9.32
N MET A 231 -25.07 10.74 8.78
CA MET A 231 -24.83 10.64 7.34
C MET A 231 -25.26 9.32 6.70
N ASN A 232 -25.61 8.31 7.48
CA ASN A 232 -26.07 6.99 7.04
C ASN A 232 -27.47 6.66 7.58
N PRO A 233 -28.51 7.46 7.25
CA PRO A 233 -29.86 7.30 7.83
C PRO A 233 -30.49 5.95 7.51
N LYS A 234 -30.09 5.33 6.39
CA LYS A 234 -30.53 3.99 5.97
C LYS A 234 -29.74 2.84 6.60
N ARG A 235 -28.70 3.14 7.42
CA ARG A 235 -27.84 2.15 8.08
C ARG A 235 -27.22 1.15 7.10
N GLU A 236 -26.81 1.66 5.95
CA GLU A 236 -26.22 0.87 4.87
C GLU A 236 -24.85 0.35 5.26
N ARG A 237 -24.49 -0.84 4.76
CA ARG A 237 -23.14 -1.45 4.88
C ARG A 237 -22.42 -1.40 3.54
N LEU A 238 -21.93 -0.22 3.18
CA LEU A 238 -21.42 0.08 1.83
C LEU A 238 -19.92 -0.22 1.67
N VAL A 239 -19.21 -0.44 2.77
CA VAL A 239 -17.77 -0.77 2.76
C VAL A 239 -17.46 -1.81 3.85
N LYS A 240 -16.52 -2.72 3.63
CA LYS A 240 -16.12 -3.70 4.67
C LYS A 240 -14.90 -3.25 5.48
N HIS A 241 -13.93 -2.62 4.82
CA HIS A 241 -12.65 -2.24 5.41
C HIS A 241 -12.29 -0.79 5.12
N ILE A 242 -11.60 -0.15 6.07
CA ILE A 242 -11.12 1.22 5.93
C ILE A 242 -9.60 1.18 6.06
N GLY A 243 -8.90 1.97 5.25
CA GLY A 243 -7.46 2.08 5.34
C GLY A 243 -6.95 3.41 4.84
N PHE A 244 -5.64 3.48 4.59
CA PHE A 244 -5.03 4.66 3.98
C PHE A 244 -3.98 4.28 2.95
N SER A 245 -3.57 5.27 2.16
CA SER A 245 -2.48 5.14 1.21
C SER A 245 -1.48 6.28 1.37
N GLY A 246 -0.22 6.00 1.11
CA GLY A 246 0.83 7.00 1.17
C GLY A 246 2.03 6.60 0.32
N HIS A 247 2.65 7.61 -0.29
CA HIS A 247 3.85 7.44 -1.10
C HIS A 247 5.00 8.32 -0.64
N ASN A 248 4.77 9.30 0.24
CA ASN A 248 5.70 10.41 0.42
C ASN A 248 6.45 10.40 1.76
N ASN A 249 5.72 10.53 2.87
CA ASN A 249 6.27 11.01 4.14
C ASN A 249 6.12 9.96 5.27
N PRO A 250 7.17 9.19 5.60
CA PRO A 250 7.11 8.15 6.63
C PRO A 250 6.58 8.63 8.00
N PRO A 251 7.04 9.76 8.58
CA PRO A 251 6.46 10.31 9.81
C PRO A 251 4.94 10.42 9.81
N VAL A 252 4.33 10.93 8.73
CA VAL A 252 2.86 11.13 8.64
C VAL A 252 2.13 9.79 8.54
N MET A 253 2.69 8.83 7.82
CA MET A 253 2.10 7.49 7.73
C MET A 253 2.17 6.73 9.05
N ILE A 254 3.28 6.90 9.79
CA ILE A 254 3.44 6.33 11.14
C ILE A 254 2.47 7.02 12.11
N GLU A 255 2.34 8.34 12.05
CA GLU A 255 1.35 9.11 12.82
C GLU A 255 -0.06 8.56 12.63
N MET A 256 -0.48 8.38 11.37
CA MET A 256 -1.78 7.84 10.99
C MET A 256 -2.07 6.50 11.68
N MET A 257 -1.08 5.60 11.73
CA MET A 257 -1.22 4.29 12.38
C MET A 257 -1.18 4.36 13.90
N GLN A 258 -0.35 5.23 14.48
CA GLN A 258 -0.20 5.38 15.93
C GLN A 258 -1.43 6.02 16.57
N ARG A 259 -2.17 6.86 15.85
CA ARG A 259 -3.42 7.46 16.33
C ARG A 259 -4.63 6.55 16.24
N ASP A 260 -4.54 5.43 15.51
CA ASP A 260 -5.64 4.47 15.44
C ASP A 260 -5.76 3.65 16.72
N GLU A 261 -6.36 4.27 17.75
CA GLU A 261 -6.81 3.62 18.99
C GLU A 261 -8.25 3.09 18.86
N PHE A 262 -8.92 3.36 17.73
CA PHE A 262 -10.33 3.06 17.49
C PHE A 262 -10.55 1.79 16.64
N GLY A 263 -9.48 1.18 16.14
CA GLY A 263 -9.56 0.00 15.27
C GLY A 263 -10.21 0.29 13.92
N ILE A 264 -9.95 1.47 13.36
CA ILE A 264 -10.47 1.88 12.05
C ILE A 264 -9.64 1.29 10.90
N LEU A 265 -8.31 1.27 11.05
CA LEU A 265 -7.41 0.99 9.94
C LEU A 265 -7.16 -0.50 9.78
N ASP A 266 -7.57 -1.05 8.64
CA ASP A 266 -7.41 -2.45 8.29
C ASP A 266 -6.25 -2.70 7.33
N ALA A 267 -5.96 -1.74 6.45
CA ALA A 267 -4.92 -1.88 5.44
C ALA A 267 -4.18 -0.58 5.14
N MET A 268 -3.00 -0.74 4.54
CA MET A 268 -2.15 0.32 4.04
C MET A 268 -1.68 0.00 2.61
N LEU A 269 -1.89 0.94 1.70
CA LEU A 269 -1.27 0.95 0.37
C LEU A 269 -0.03 1.87 0.38
N VAL A 270 1.15 1.31 0.14
CA VAL A 270 2.43 2.02 0.32
C VAL A 270 3.32 1.93 -0.92
N ALA A 271 4.06 3.00 -1.21
CA ALA A 271 5.10 2.94 -2.23
C ALA A 271 6.26 2.02 -1.79
N ILE A 272 6.62 1.05 -2.62
CA ILE A 272 7.78 0.18 -2.39
C ILE A 272 8.32 -0.32 -3.73
N ASN A 273 9.61 -0.10 -3.96
CA ASN A 273 10.34 -0.60 -5.13
C ASN A 273 11.84 -0.63 -4.82
N VAL A 274 12.65 -1.06 -5.79
CA VAL A 274 14.11 -1.20 -5.67
C VAL A 274 14.87 0.10 -5.37
N ASN A 275 14.27 1.27 -5.57
CA ASN A 275 14.88 2.56 -5.24
C ASN A 275 14.38 3.13 -3.91
N ASP A 276 13.55 2.40 -3.13
CA ASP A 276 12.99 2.87 -1.86
C ASP A 276 14.07 3.32 -0.85
N ARG A 277 15.18 2.57 -0.74
CA ARG A 277 16.31 2.88 0.16
C ARG A 277 17.07 4.15 -0.19
N LYS A 278 16.92 4.67 -1.40
CA LYS A 278 17.51 5.95 -1.82
C LYS A 278 16.68 7.15 -1.36
N MET A 279 15.53 6.89 -0.74
CA MET A 279 14.59 7.89 -0.25
C MET A 279 14.42 7.74 1.26
N PHE A 280 13.58 8.57 1.89
CA PHE A 280 13.11 8.27 3.23
C PHE A 280 12.22 7.02 3.19
N ASN A 281 12.88 5.88 3.37
CA ASN A 281 12.39 4.60 2.88
C ASN A 281 11.21 4.08 3.71
N MET A 282 10.28 3.41 3.03
CA MET A 282 9.09 2.84 3.64
C MET A 282 9.39 1.49 4.28
N GLN A 283 10.32 0.72 3.72
CA GLN A 283 10.59 -0.65 4.15
C GLN A 283 11.18 -0.79 5.55
N HIS A 284 11.97 0.17 6.02
CA HIS A 284 12.54 0.12 7.38
C HIS A 284 11.78 0.99 8.38
N ASN A 285 10.86 1.85 7.93
CA ASN A 285 10.16 2.81 8.78
C ASN A 285 8.65 2.54 8.87
N VAL A 286 7.94 2.53 7.74
CA VAL A 286 6.47 2.50 7.73
C VAL A 286 5.91 1.07 7.74
N ILE A 287 6.42 0.20 6.87
CA ILE A 287 5.95 -1.18 6.74
C ILE A 287 6.07 -1.97 8.07
N PRO A 288 7.16 -1.81 8.87
CA PRO A 288 7.25 -2.48 10.16
C PRO A 288 6.14 -2.09 11.15
N VAL A 289 5.71 -0.82 11.16
CA VAL A 289 4.61 -0.36 12.04
C VAL A 289 3.27 -0.97 11.60
N ALA A 290 2.99 -0.99 10.30
CA ALA A 290 1.79 -1.63 9.76
C ALA A 290 1.76 -3.14 10.07
N THR A 291 2.92 -3.79 9.94
CA THR A 291 3.09 -5.22 10.26
C THR A 291 2.87 -5.49 11.75
N ALA A 292 3.40 -4.64 12.63
CA ALA A 292 3.18 -4.74 14.07
C ALA A 292 1.70 -4.53 14.47
N LYS A 293 0.91 -3.80 13.68
CA LYS A 293 -0.55 -3.68 13.82
C LYS A 293 -1.33 -4.81 13.12
N ASN A 294 -0.66 -5.79 12.53
CA ASN A 294 -1.24 -6.84 11.69
C ASN A 294 -2.13 -6.28 10.56
N MET A 295 -1.76 -5.15 9.97
CA MET A 295 -2.51 -4.56 8.86
C MET A 295 -2.21 -5.29 7.54
N ALA A 296 -3.19 -5.31 6.65
CA ALA A 296 -2.97 -5.67 5.25
C ALA A 296 -2.04 -4.65 4.57
N VAL A 297 -0.90 -5.09 4.02
CA VAL A 297 0.07 -4.21 3.34
C VAL A 297 0.09 -4.50 1.84
N ILE A 298 -0.23 -3.47 1.06
CA ILE A 298 -0.23 -3.50 -0.41
C ILE A 298 0.92 -2.64 -0.93
N GLY A 299 1.79 -3.20 -1.75
CA GLY A 299 2.85 -2.46 -2.42
C GLY A 299 2.36 -1.81 -3.72
N MET A 300 2.73 -0.56 -3.96
CA MET A 300 2.52 0.16 -5.22
C MET A 300 3.79 0.84 -5.71
N LYS A 301 3.71 1.44 -6.90
CA LYS A 301 4.83 2.14 -7.55
C LYS A 301 6.03 1.23 -7.82
N ILE A 302 5.77 -0.05 -8.10
CA ILE A 302 6.76 -1.08 -8.43
C ILE A 302 7.68 -0.61 -9.56
N PHE A 303 7.11 0.04 -10.59
CA PHE A 303 7.85 0.60 -11.73
C PHE A 303 7.93 2.14 -11.71
N ALA A 304 7.75 2.76 -10.53
CA ALA A 304 7.80 4.21 -10.33
C ALA A 304 6.94 5.00 -11.33
N ASP A 305 5.68 4.60 -11.51
CA ASP A 305 4.78 5.22 -12.51
C ASP A 305 5.34 5.16 -13.95
N GLY A 306 6.07 4.11 -14.30
CA GLY A 306 6.73 3.97 -15.60
C GLY A 306 8.11 4.64 -15.68
N ALA A 307 8.52 5.40 -14.65
CA ALA A 307 9.82 6.10 -14.64
C ALA A 307 11.03 5.15 -14.60
N MET A 308 10.84 3.88 -14.23
CA MET A 308 11.87 2.85 -14.41
C MET A 308 12.22 2.61 -15.89
N TYR A 309 11.33 2.96 -16.81
CA TYR A 309 11.49 2.73 -18.25
C TYR A 309 11.51 4.06 -19.01
N ASP A 310 10.70 4.18 -20.07
CA ASP A 310 10.81 5.27 -21.05
C ASP A 310 10.16 6.57 -20.57
N LYS A 311 9.32 6.51 -19.54
CA LYS A 311 8.60 7.67 -19.04
C LYS A 311 9.50 8.53 -18.16
N GLU A 312 9.34 9.86 -18.25
CA GLU A 312 9.95 10.82 -17.35
C GLU A 312 9.54 10.61 -15.87
N ALA A 313 10.42 10.99 -14.94
CA ALA A 313 10.18 10.94 -13.51
C ALA A 313 9.24 12.07 -13.04
N ARG A 314 7.98 12.00 -13.47
CA ARG A 314 6.88 12.89 -13.09
C ARG A 314 5.55 12.12 -13.10
N TRP A 315 4.49 12.68 -12.55
CA TRP A 315 3.15 12.08 -12.64
C TRP A 315 2.67 11.92 -14.09
N SER A 316 2.04 10.78 -14.39
CA SER A 316 1.31 10.55 -15.63
C SER A 316 0.16 11.54 -15.80
N ARG A 317 -0.02 12.08 -17.01
CA ARG A 317 -1.05 13.07 -17.34
C ARG A 317 -1.82 12.75 -18.62
N THR A 318 -1.31 11.84 -19.44
CA THR A 318 -1.86 11.51 -20.77
C THR A 318 -1.70 10.02 -21.06
N PRO A 319 -2.46 9.46 -22.02
CA PRO A 319 -2.25 8.09 -22.47
C PRO A 319 -0.84 7.79 -23.00
N SER A 320 -0.14 8.77 -23.57
CA SER A 320 1.24 8.61 -24.06
C SER A 320 2.27 8.34 -22.96
N ASP A 321 1.93 8.64 -21.70
CA ASP A 321 2.78 8.33 -20.54
C ASP A 321 2.73 6.84 -20.16
N VAL A 322 1.79 6.05 -20.71
CA VAL A 322 1.61 4.65 -20.34
C VAL A 322 2.69 3.76 -20.96
N VAL A 323 3.48 3.10 -20.12
CA VAL A 323 4.48 2.12 -20.56
C VAL A 323 3.81 0.80 -20.94
N ARG A 324 4.02 0.38 -22.20
CA ARG A 324 3.35 -0.79 -22.80
C ARG A 324 4.22 -2.03 -22.97
N LYS A 325 5.49 -1.98 -22.56
CA LYS A 325 6.47 -3.08 -22.72
C LYS A 325 6.69 -3.89 -21.45
N VAL A 326 7.12 -5.14 -21.62
CA VAL A 326 7.57 -6.01 -20.52
C VAL A 326 9.05 -5.76 -20.26
N GLY A 327 9.35 -4.81 -19.39
CA GLY A 327 10.73 -4.48 -19.04
C GLY A 327 11.60 -4.11 -20.24
N THR A 328 12.92 -4.15 -20.04
CA THR A 328 13.93 -4.11 -21.10
C THR A 328 14.98 -5.18 -20.83
N LYS A 329 15.92 -5.37 -21.76
CA LYS A 329 17.05 -6.30 -21.54
C LYS A 329 17.92 -5.85 -20.36
N GLN A 330 18.08 -4.53 -20.20
CA GLN A 330 18.89 -3.91 -19.15
C GLN A 330 18.14 -3.85 -17.82
N LEU A 331 16.82 -3.69 -17.85
CA LEU A 331 15.98 -3.61 -16.68
C LEU A 331 14.75 -4.53 -16.84
N PRO A 332 14.90 -5.84 -16.57
CA PRO A 332 13.79 -6.77 -16.62
C PRO A 332 12.75 -6.44 -15.53
N SER A 333 11.47 -6.67 -15.80
CA SER A 333 10.39 -6.35 -14.85
C SER A 333 10.35 -7.30 -13.64
N ARG A 334 10.79 -8.55 -13.82
CA ARG A 334 10.66 -9.62 -12.82
C ARG A 334 11.38 -9.31 -11.50
N PRO A 335 12.69 -8.97 -11.47
CA PRO A 335 13.38 -8.66 -10.22
C PRO A 335 12.74 -7.49 -9.45
N LEU A 336 12.13 -6.52 -10.15
CA LEU A 336 11.49 -5.37 -9.53
C LEU A 336 10.20 -5.77 -8.79
N ILE A 337 9.40 -6.67 -9.38
CA ILE A 337 8.21 -7.25 -8.74
C ILE A 337 8.61 -8.13 -7.56
N GLU A 338 9.60 -9.01 -7.78
CA GLU A 338 10.09 -9.93 -6.75
C GLU A 338 10.66 -9.17 -5.55
N TYR A 339 11.43 -8.10 -5.77
CA TYR A 339 11.96 -7.25 -4.70
C TYR A 339 10.84 -6.71 -3.82
N ALA A 340 9.81 -6.12 -4.42
CA ALA A 340 8.70 -5.55 -3.68
C ALA A 340 7.89 -6.61 -2.92
N LEU A 341 7.69 -7.80 -3.51
CA LEU A 341 6.96 -8.90 -2.87
C LEU A 341 7.73 -9.65 -1.79
N THR A 342 9.06 -9.54 -1.80
CA THR A 342 9.95 -10.11 -0.78
C THR A 342 10.38 -9.09 0.27
N THR A 343 9.97 -7.83 0.13
CA THR A 343 10.09 -6.86 1.23
C THR A 343 9.24 -7.35 2.41
N PRO A 344 9.82 -7.56 3.60
CA PRO A 344 9.10 -8.08 4.75
C PRO A 344 7.84 -7.27 5.07
N GLY A 345 6.72 -7.97 5.29
CA GLY A 345 5.42 -7.37 5.60
C GLY A 345 4.51 -7.11 4.39
N VAL A 346 5.02 -7.12 3.14
CA VAL A 346 4.18 -6.93 1.94
C VAL A 346 3.37 -8.20 1.64
N HIS A 347 2.05 -8.06 1.45
CA HIS A 347 1.14 -9.17 1.19
C HIS A 347 0.81 -9.34 -0.30
N THR A 348 0.63 -8.22 -1.00
CA THR A 348 0.35 -8.18 -2.43
C THR A 348 0.92 -6.91 -3.04
N VAL A 349 1.18 -6.90 -4.34
CA VAL A 349 1.57 -5.69 -5.08
C VAL A 349 0.56 -5.38 -6.17
N ILE A 350 0.23 -4.10 -6.33
CA ILE A 350 -0.56 -3.65 -7.48
C ILE A 350 0.35 -3.14 -8.60
N VAL A 351 0.08 -3.63 -9.81
CA VAL A 351 0.82 -3.24 -11.00
C VAL A 351 -0.16 -2.71 -12.04
N GLY A 352 0.10 -1.50 -12.54
CA GLY A 352 -0.63 -0.94 -13.67
C GLY A 352 -0.22 -1.64 -14.96
N ILE A 353 -1.20 -1.95 -15.80
CA ILE A 353 -0.99 -2.63 -17.08
C ILE A 353 -1.22 -1.63 -18.21
N GLY A 354 -0.22 -1.49 -19.08
CA GLY A 354 -0.31 -0.67 -20.28
C GLY A 354 -0.84 -1.44 -21.49
N HIS A 355 -0.47 -2.71 -21.61
CA HIS A 355 -0.81 -3.56 -22.76
C HIS A 355 -0.95 -5.03 -22.36
N ILE A 356 -1.94 -5.71 -22.96
CA ILE A 356 -2.06 -7.17 -22.93
C ILE A 356 -1.91 -7.73 -24.34
N ASP A 357 -1.30 -8.90 -24.43
CA ASP A 357 -1.02 -9.55 -25.70
C ASP A 357 -1.48 -11.02 -25.68
N LYS A 358 -1.66 -11.60 -26.87
CA LYS A 358 -1.89 -13.04 -27.04
C LYS A 358 -0.59 -13.81 -26.85
N ASP A 359 0.54 -13.23 -27.24
CA ASP A 359 1.85 -13.76 -26.91
C ASP A 359 2.14 -13.53 -25.41
N PRO A 360 2.24 -14.60 -24.59
CA PRO A 360 2.48 -14.47 -23.16
C PRO A 360 3.81 -13.77 -22.85
N MET A 361 4.79 -13.78 -23.75
CA MET A 361 6.06 -13.07 -23.58
C MET A 361 5.95 -11.56 -23.75
N LYS A 362 4.94 -11.10 -24.49
CA LYS A 362 4.65 -9.66 -24.71
C LYS A 362 3.55 -9.12 -23.79
N CYS A 363 2.81 -10.01 -23.14
CA CYS A 363 1.72 -9.62 -22.26
C CYS A 363 2.24 -9.22 -20.86
N GLN A 364 2.18 -7.94 -20.52
CA GLN A 364 2.60 -7.43 -19.20
C GLN A 364 1.89 -8.15 -18.06
N LEU A 365 0.57 -8.35 -18.17
CA LEU A 365 -0.20 -9.00 -17.12
C LEU A 365 0.26 -10.45 -16.85
N VAL A 366 0.56 -11.22 -17.91
CA VAL A 366 1.04 -12.61 -17.77
C VAL A 366 2.47 -12.64 -17.20
N GLN A 367 3.35 -11.75 -17.67
CA GLN A 367 4.73 -11.70 -17.18
C GLN A 367 4.80 -11.25 -15.70
N ASN A 368 3.97 -10.26 -15.33
CA ASN A 368 3.83 -9.83 -13.95
C ASN A 368 3.25 -10.94 -13.07
N PHE A 369 2.28 -11.70 -13.58
CA PHE A 369 1.72 -12.86 -12.89
C PHE A 369 2.80 -13.89 -12.55
N TYR A 370 3.63 -14.27 -13.52
CA TYR A 370 4.74 -15.20 -13.29
C TYR A 370 5.79 -14.67 -12.31
N ALA A 371 6.13 -13.38 -12.38
CA ALA A 371 7.04 -12.75 -11.44
C ALA A 371 6.48 -12.72 -10.00
N ALA A 372 5.16 -12.64 -9.85
CA ALA A 372 4.51 -12.61 -8.55
C ALA A 372 4.41 -13.98 -7.86
N GLN A 373 4.79 -15.07 -8.53
CA GLN A 373 4.78 -16.42 -7.95
C GLN A 373 6.02 -16.65 -7.06
N ILE A 374 6.19 -15.79 -6.05
CA ILE A 374 7.35 -15.78 -5.16
C ILE A 374 6.91 -15.76 -3.68
N THR A 375 7.53 -16.62 -2.88
CA THR A 375 7.33 -16.66 -1.42
C THR A 375 7.98 -15.44 -0.74
N PRO A 376 7.54 -15.03 0.46
CA PRO A 376 8.09 -13.85 1.15
C PRO A 376 9.63 -13.83 1.26
N ASN A 377 10.28 -14.97 1.46
CA ASN A 377 11.75 -15.07 1.56
C ASN A 377 12.41 -15.56 0.24
N GLY A 378 11.76 -15.33 -0.90
CA GLY A 378 12.20 -15.86 -2.19
C GLY A 378 13.43 -15.18 -2.79
N MET A 379 13.90 -14.07 -2.22
CA MET A 379 15.15 -13.40 -2.60
C MET A 379 16.12 -13.41 -1.42
N SER A 380 17.38 -13.79 -1.69
CA SER A 380 18.49 -13.56 -0.76
C SER A 380 18.82 -12.07 -0.68
N GLU A 381 19.51 -11.66 0.38
CA GLU A 381 19.98 -10.28 0.53
C GLU A 381 20.84 -9.83 -0.67
N GLU A 382 21.73 -10.70 -1.16
CA GLU A 382 22.54 -10.45 -2.36
C GLU A 382 21.67 -10.12 -3.58
N LYS A 383 20.65 -10.95 -3.88
CA LYS A 383 19.73 -10.69 -4.99
C LYS A 383 18.91 -9.40 -4.81
N ARG A 384 18.59 -9.04 -3.56
CA ARG A 384 17.91 -7.78 -3.27
C ARG A 384 18.82 -6.60 -3.61
N LEU A 385 20.09 -6.64 -3.20
CA LEU A 385 21.09 -5.63 -3.54
C LEU A 385 21.33 -5.54 -5.05
N GLU A 386 21.39 -6.67 -5.77
CA GLU A 386 21.46 -6.69 -7.24
C GLU A 386 20.24 -5.99 -7.87
N ALA A 387 19.04 -6.20 -7.34
CA ALA A 387 17.83 -5.53 -7.84
C ALA A 387 17.85 -4.01 -7.58
N GLU A 388 18.39 -3.58 -6.44
CA GLU A 388 18.64 -2.16 -6.13
C GLU A 388 19.67 -1.52 -7.08
N GLU A 389 20.74 -2.25 -7.40
CA GLU A 389 21.74 -1.81 -8.39
C GLU A 389 21.11 -1.69 -9.79
N LEU A 390 20.34 -2.69 -10.23
CA LEU A 390 19.58 -2.64 -11.48
C LEU A 390 18.63 -1.43 -11.52
N GLY A 391 17.89 -1.19 -10.43
CA GLY A 391 17.01 -0.02 -10.30
C GLY A 391 17.74 1.32 -10.37
N SER A 392 19.01 1.35 -9.92
CA SER A 392 19.85 2.54 -9.95
C SER A 392 20.25 2.95 -11.37
N LEU A 393 20.27 2.01 -12.33
CA LEU A 393 20.54 2.31 -13.73
C LEU A 393 19.43 3.14 -14.38
N ALA A 394 18.20 3.04 -13.86
CA ALA A 394 17.10 3.86 -14.35
C ALA A 394 17.24 5.29 -13.80
N LYS A 395 17.60 6.22 -14.69
CA LYS A 395 17.65 7.67 -14.38
C LYS A 395 18.51 7.95 -13.14
N ASP A 396 19.64 7.27 -13.00
CA ASP A 396 20.58 7.39 -11.89
C ASP A 396 19.93 7.20 -10.50
N GLY A 397 18.93 6.32 -10.42
CA GLY A 397 18.16 6.03 -9.21
C GLY A 397 17.14 7.11 -8.82
N LYS A 398 16.98 8.18 -9.62
CA LYS A 398 16.08 9.31 -9.35
C LYS A 398 14.66 9.07 -9.89
N THR A 399 14.17 7.83 -9.79
CA THR A 399 12.84 7.46 -10.29
C THR A 399 11.73 7.77 -9.30
N ASN A 400 12.04 7.84 -7.99
CA ASN A 400 11.04 7.98 -6.93
C ASN A 400 10.75 9.45 -6.58
N TYR A 401 10.33 10.23 -7.58
CA TYR A 401 9.96 11.65 -7.47
C TYR A 401 8.76 11.93 -6.53
N PHE A 402 8.11 10.87 -6.05
CA PHE A 402 6.93 10.91 -5.19
C PHE A 402 7.26 10.62 -3.71
N GLN A 403 8.51 10.26 -3.39
CA GLN A 403 8.96 10.02 -2.03
C GLN A 403 9.72 11.23 -1.48
N LYS A 404 9.67 11.41 -0.15
CA LYS A 404 10.49 12.39 0.55
C LYS A 404 11.97 12.03 0.43
N GLU A 405 12.80 13.06 0.32
CA GLU A 405 14.26 12.93 0.22
C GLU A 405 14.83 12.05 1.34
N TYR A 406 15.96 11.40 1.02
CA TYR A 406 16.67 10.50 1.90
C TYR A 406 16.92 11.09 3.29
N GLN A 407 16.80 10.22 4.30
CA GLN A 407 17.04 10.53 5.70
C GLN A 407 17.97 9.47 6.28
N ASP A 408 19.10 9.90 6.83
CA ASP A 408 19.99 9.02 7.59
C ASP A 408 19.32 8.53 8.88
N LEU A 409 19.93 7.51 9.49
CA LEU A 409 19.60 7.08 10.85
C LEU A 409 19.46 8.31 11.75
N THR A 410 18.40 8.37 12.56
CA THR A 410 18.17 9.48 13.48
C THR A 410 18.46 9.10 14.92
N ALA A 411 18.72 10.11 15.75
CA ALA A 411 18.61 9.98 17.20
C ALA A 411 17.16 9.58 17.59
N PRO A 412 16.94 9.03 18.80
CA PRO A 412 15.59 8.79 19.30
C PRO A 412 14.82 10.11 19.43
N GLN A 413 13.51 10.08 19.16
CA GLN A 413 12.69 11.28 19.03
C GLN A 413 11.96 11.59 20.35
N ASN A 414 11.60 12.87 20.58
CA ASN A 414 10.71 13.29 21.66
C ASN A 414 11.07 12.74 23.06
N ILE A 415 12.37 12.78 23.39
CA ILE A 415 12.90 12.29 24.66
C ILE A 415 12.35 13.13 25.80
N GLN A 416 11.94 12.45 26.87
CA GLN A 416 11.45 13.05 28.10
C GLN A 416 12.10 12.36 29.28
N ILE A 417 12.44 13.15 30.30
CA ILE A 417 13.04 12.66 31.53
C ILE A 417 12.15 13.10 32.68
N ARG A 418 11.82 12.16 33.55
CA ARG A 418 11.07 12.41 34.78
C ARG A 418 11.87 11.89 35.96
N LYS A 419 12.12 12.76 36.93
CA LYS A 419 12.84 12.43 38.17
C LYS A 419 11.87 12.43 39.35
N SER A 420 12.00 11.44 40.22
CA SER A 420 11.33 11.39 41.51
C SER A 420 12.27 10.73 42.53
N GLY A 421 12.84 11.52 43.44
CA GLY A 421 13.91 11.06 44.34
C GLY A 421 15.14 10.56 43.55
N SER A 422 15.59 9.34 43.85
CA SER A 422 16.66 8.63 43.13
C SER A 422 16.16 7.92 41.86
N THR A 423 14.88 8.04 41.53
CA THR A 423 14.29 7.37 40.36
C THR A 423 14.24 8.30 39.17
N VAL A 424 14.70 7.82 38.01
CA VAL A 424 14.72 8.53 36.74
C VAL A 424 14.07 7.64 35.69
N ASN A 425 13.05 8.17 35.03
CA ASN A 425 12.38 7.53 33.91
C ASN A 425 12.71 8.30 32.62
N LEU A 426 13.45 7.65 31.72
CA LEU A 426 13.68 8.12 30.36
C LEU A 426 12.58 7.56 29.47
N CYS A 427 11.93 8.41 28.67
CA CYS A 427 10.90 8.00 27.71
C CYS A 427 11.19 8.61 26.33
N TRP A 428 11.10 7.84 25.25
CA TRP A 428 11.35 8.34 23.88
C TRP A 428 10.46 7.68 22.83
N ALA A 429 10.23 8.39 21.74
CA ALA A 429 9.65 7.85 20.52
C ALA A 429 10.74 7.21 19.65
N MET A 430 10.34 6.29 18.77
CA MET A 430 11.26 5.57 17.91
C MET A 430 12.05 6.51 16.99
N ALA A 431 13.30 6.16 16.75
CA ALA A 431 14.12 6.73 15.69
C ALA A 431 13.67 6.27 14.31
N TYR A 432 14.10 6.99 13.28
CA TYR A 432 13.95 6.60 11.90
C TYR A 432 15.21 5.90 11.39
N ALA A 433 15.00 4.84 10.61
CA ALA A 433 16.04 4.07 9.95
C ALA A 433 16.48 4.75 8.65
N GLY A 434 17.80 4.76 8.41
CA GLY A 434 18.38 5.08 7.10
C GLY A 434 18.51 3.83 6.24
N GLN A 435 19.73 3.56 5.74
CA GLN A 435 20.02 2.42 4.87
C GLN A 435 19.75 1.06 5.51
N ASN A 436 19.87 0.92 6.83
CA ASN A 436 19.66 -0.33 7.53
C ASN A 436 18.59 -0.15 8.63
N PRO A 437 17.85 -1.22 8.96
CA PRO A 437 16.89 -1.19 10.05
C PRO A 437 17.52 -0.80 11.39
N VAL A 438 16.76 -0.08 12.22
CA VAL A 438 17.13 0.14 13.63
C VAL A 438 17.13 -1.20 14.36
N SER A 439 18.20 -1.48 15.10
CA SER A 439 18.35 -2.70 15.88
C SER A 439 17.93 -2.50 17.34
N HIS A 440 18.48 -1.48 18.01
CA HIS A 440 18.28 -1.25 19.43
C HIS A 440 18.65 0.18 19.84
N TYR A 441 18.45 0.48 21.12
CA TYR A 441 18.87 1.70 21.79
C TYR A 441 19.81 1.37 22.96
N ASN A 442 20.96 2.02 23.03
CA ASN A 442 21.82 1.99 24.21
C ASN A 442 21.48 3.16 25.13
N ILE A 443 21.30 2.87 26.41
CA ILE A 443 21.15 3.87 27.46
C ILE A 443 22.52 4.09 28.07
N LEU A 444 23.01 5.32 27.97
CA LEU A 444 24.27 5.73 28.56
C LEU A 444 24.00 6.49 29.84
N LYS A 445 24.77 6.20 30.88
CA LYS A 445 24.86 6.96 32.13
C LYS A 445 26.33 7.32 32.35
N ASN A 446 26.64 8.60 32.46
CA ASN A 446 28.00 9.12 32.63
C ASN A 446 28.98 8.65 31.54
N GLY A 447 28.47 8.40 30.33
CA GLY A 447 29.25 7.94 29.17
C GLY A 447 29.36 6.44 29.01
N GLU A 448 28.91 5.65 29.99
CA GLU A 448 28.94 4.19 29.93
C GLU A 448 27.57 3.61 29.57
N ILE A 449 27.54 2.55 28.76
CA ILE A 449 26.30 1.84 28.43
C ILE A 449 25.84 1.08 29.68
N VAL A 450 24.72 1.50 30.27
CA VAL A 450 24.12 0.84 31.43
C VAL A 450 22.99 -0.11 31.06
N TYR A 451 22.38 0.08 29.88
CA TYR A 451 21.28 -0.77 29.45
C TYR A 451 21.11 -0.77 27.92
N LYS A 452 20.52 -1.85 27.40
CA LYS A 452 20.15 -2.00 25.99
C LYS A 452 18.65 -2.26 25.87
N VAL A 453 17.97 -1.52 25.00
CA VAL A 453 16.55 -1.69 24.68
C VAL A 453 16.40 -2.11 23.22
N ASP A 454 15.92 -3.32 22.95
CA ASP A 454 15.68 -3.76 21.58
C ASP A 454 14.62 -2.90 20.89
N HIS A 455 14.83 -2.59 19.61
CA HIS A 455 13.90 -1.79 18.84
C HIS A 455 12.60 -2.58 18.59
N LYS A 456 11.48 -1.90 18.80
CA LYS A 456 10.14 -2.40 18.45
C LYS A 456 9.38 -1.28 17.74
N PRO A 457 8.77 -1.54 16.57
CA PRO A 457 7.89 -0.56 15.94
C PRO A 457 6.77 -0.14 16.90
N LEU A 458 6.58 1.17 17.10
CA LEU A 458 5.56 1.69 18.00
C LEU A 458 4.23 1.82 17.26
N THR A 459 3.24 1.03 17.66
CA THR A 459 1.90 0.95 17.04
C THR A 459 0.88 1.92 17.62
N SER A 460 1.28 2.68 18.64
CA SER A 460 0.52 3.71 19.33
C SER A 460 1.45 4.86 19.73
N LYS A 461 0.91 5.89 20.37
CA LYS A 461 1.68 7.00 20.95
C LYS A 461 2.48 6.65 22.20
N VAL A 462 2.38 5.40 22.67
CA VAL A 462 3.17 4.92 23.80
C VAL A 462 4.66 4.96 23.45
N LYS A 463 5.44 5.57 24.35
CA LYS A 463 6.89 5.71 24.23
C LYS A 463 7.61 4.48 24.75
N MET A 464 8.79 4.21 24.19
CA MET A 464 9.77 3.35 24.84
C MET A 464 10.23 3.99 26.14
N ASN A 465 10.62 3.19 27.12
CA ASN A 465 11.11 3.72 28.39
C ASN A 465 12.26 2.91 28.99
N TYR A 466 12.97 3.56 29.91
CA TYR A 466 13.98 2.97 30.79
C TYR A 466 13.90 3.63 32.17
N LEU A 467 13.95 2.81 33.22
CA LEU A 467 13.86 3.25 34.60
C LEU A 467 15.18 2.97 35.33
N ASP A 468 15.82 4.01 35.85
CA ASP A 468 16.93 3.91 36.82
C ASP A 468 16.41 4.27 38.20
N THR A 469 16.53 3.37 39.18
CA THR A 469 16.08 3.59 40.57
C THR A 469 17.20 4.07 41.51
N SER A 470 18.42 4.22 40.98
CA SER A 470 19.67 4.47 41.70
C SER A 470 20.42 5.70 41.17
N ALA A 471 19.68 6.66 40.60
CA ALA A 471 20.26 7.87 40.06
C ALA A 471 20.75 8.82 41.16
N SER A 472 21.93 9.37 40.95
CA SER A 472 22.57 10.38 41.78
C SER A 472 22.45 11.76 41.13
N GLY A 473 22.53 12.83 41.95
CA GLY A 473 22.61 14.19 41.42
C GLY A 473 23.88 14.39 40.60
N GLY A 474 23.76 14.99 39.41
CA GLY A 474 24.85 15.20 38.48
C GLY A 474 25.05 14.08 37.45
N ASP A 475 24.29 12.97 37.54
CA ASP A 475 24.32 11.92 36.52
C ASP A 475 23.88 12.48 35.15
N VAL A 476 24.55 12.03 34.10
CA VAL A 476 24.28 12.45 32.71
C VAL A 476 23.78 11.27 31.90
N TYR A 477 22.60 11.40 31.29
CA TYR A 477 21.97 10.36 30.47
C TYR A 477 22.01 10.70 28.98
N GLN A 478 22.13 9.66 28.16
CA GLN A 478 21.86 9.72 26.72
C GLN A 478 21.15 8.45 26.26
N VAL A 479 20.35 8.56 25.21
CA VAL A 479 19.78 7.42 24.48
C VAL A 479 20.40 7.40 23.09
N VAL A 480 21.01 6.29 22.70
CA VAL A 480 21.75 6.14 21.44
C VAL A 480 21.07 5.10 20.58
N THR A 481 20.52 5.52 19.44
CA THR A 481 20.01 4.59 18.42
C THR A 481 21.17 3.84 17.79
N VAL A 482 21.02 2.54 17.55
CA VAL A 482 21.97 1.69 16.83
C VAL A 482 21.25 0.93 15.73
N ASP A 483 21.77 0.97 14.50
CA ASP A 483 21.25 0.18 13.37
C ASP A 483 21.86 -1.23 13.30
N THR A 484 21.37 -2.05 12.38
CA THR A 484 21.85 -3.43 12.17
C THR A 484 23.27 -3.56 11.59
N LYS A 485 23.91 -2.44 11.19
CA LYS A 485 25.32 -2.39 10.76
C LYS A 485 26.22 -1.70 11.78
N GLY A 486 25.68 -1.31 12.93
CA GLY A 486 26.42 -0.67 14.02
C GLY A 486 26.57 0.84 13.87
N GLU A 487 25.88 1.48 12.92
CA GLU A 487 25.82 2.93 12.86
C GLU A 487 25.01 3.46 14.04
N THR A 488 25.47 4.57 14.64
CA THR A 488 24.85 5.13 15.84
C THR A 488 24.42 6.58 15.68
N ARG A 489 23.37 6.98 16.39
CA ARG A 489 23.01 8.39 16.62
C ARG A 489 22.57 8.63 18.05
N SER A 490 23.19 9.61 18.68
CA SER A 490 22.94 9.94 20.09
C SER A 490 21.93 11.07 20.23
N SER A 491 21.13 11.00 21.28
CA SER A 491 20.40 12.16 21.77
C SER A 491 21.34 13.24 22.32
N GLU A 492 20.77 14.40 22.63
CA GLU A 492 21.38 15.36 23.55
C GLU A 492 21.69 14.69 24.91
N LYS A 493 22.64 15.28 25.64
CA LYS A 493 22.98 14.88 27.01
C LYS A 493 22.01 15.52 27.98
N PHE A 494 21.55 14.75 28.95
CA PHE A 494 20.65 15.24 29.97
C PHE A 494 21.22 15.02 31.37
N THR A 495 21.47 16.10 32.08
CA THR A 495 21.94 16.07 33.48
C THR A 495 20.76 16.18 34.43
N ILE A 496 20.75 15.40 35.51
CA ILE A 496 19.66 15.37 36.51
C ILE A 496 20.08 15.74 37.93
#